data_AF-A0A0B8T2I8-F1
#
_entry.id   AF-A0A0B8T2I8-F1
#
_cell.length_a   1.000
_cell.length_b   1.000
_cell.length_c   1.000
_cell.angle_alpha   90.00
_cell.angle_beta   90.00
_cell.angle_gamma   90.00
#
_symmetry.space_group_name_H-M   'P 1'
#
loop_
_entity.id
_entity.type
_entity.pdbx_description
1 polymer ?
#
loop_
_entity_poly.entity_id
_entity_poly.type
_entity_poly.pdbx_seq_one_letter_code
_entity_poly.pdbx_strand_id
1 'polypeptide(L)'
;MNVLRFIWEKMIKWPLERLFVLIIRIYQIFISPLLGANCRYTPTCSQYGKEAILKYGPFKGGALAVRRILRCHPWGGHGHDPVP
;
A
#
# COMPACT_ATOMS: atom_id res chain seq x y z
N MET A 1 -10.24 -27.95 0.75
CA MET A 1 -9.19 -26.91 0.83
C MET A 1 -7.93 -27.45 0.19
N ASN A 2 -7.59 -27.05 -1.04
CA ASN A 2 -6.46 -27.63 -1.76
C ASN A 2 -5.14 -27.27 -1.08
N VAL A 3 -4.29 -28.27 -0.84
CA VAL A 3 -2.93 -28.13 -0.29
C VAL A 3 -2.12 -27.12 -1.10
N LEU A 4 -2.29 -27.07 -2.42
CA LEU A 4 -1.72 -26.05 -3.31
C LEU A 4 -2.08 -24.61 -2.88
N ARG A 5 -3.33 -24.38 -2.48
CA ARG A 5 -3.83 -23.06 -2.09
C ARG A 5 -3.24 -22.65 -0.72
N PHE A 6 -3.09 -23.61 0.19
CA PHE A 6 -2.48 -23.37 1.49
C PHE A 6 -0.98 -23.02 1.37
N ILE A 7 -0.24 -23.77 0.55
CA ILE A 7 1.18 -23.51 0.28
C ILE A 7 1.34 -22.15 -0.42
N TRP A 8 0.53 -21.87 -1.43
CA TRP A 8 0.58 -20.59 -2.15
C TRP A 8 0.30 -19.37 -1.25
N GLU A 9 -0.68 -19.47 -0.35
CA GLU A 9 -1.01 -18.36 0.56
C GLU A 9 0.02 -18.14 1.66
N LYS A 10 0.48 -19.22 2.31
CA LYS A 10 1.47 -19.08 3.40
C LYS A 10 2.89 -18.81 2.91
N MET A 11 3.26 -19.41 1.79
CA MET A 11 4.66 -19.44 1.35
C MET A 11 5.00 -18.30 0.38
N ILE A 12 4.01 -17.76 -0.36
CA ILE A 12 4.22 -16.66 -1.31
C ILE A 12 3.56 -15.37 -0.81
N LYS A 13 2.26 -15.38 -0.48
CA LYS A 13 1.56 -14.12 -0.13
C LYS A 13 2.11 -13.49 1.15
N TRP A 14 2.37 -14.29 2.18
CA TRP A 14 2.83 -13.80 3.48
C TRP A 14 4.22 -13.13 3.48
N PRO A 15 5.27 -13.72 2.87
CA PRO A 15 6.56 -13.03 2.77
C PRO A 15 6.50 -11.82 1.83
N LEU A 16 5.75 -11.89 0.72
CA LEU A 16 5.59 -10.73 -0.17
C LEU A 16 4.90 -9.55 0.51
N GLU A 17 3.82 -9.81 1.24
CA GLU A 17 3.10 -8.77 1.99
C GLU A 17 4.05 -8.01 2.91
N ARG A 18 4.85 -8.75 3.67
CA ARG A 18 5.85 -8.16 4.57
C ARG A 18 6.95 -7.43 3.84
N LEU A 19 7.43 -7.97 2.72
CA LEU A 19 8.45 -7.31 1.91
C LEU A 19 7.94 -5.95 1.40
N PHE A 20 6.72 -5.90 0.86
CA PHE A 20 6.12 -4.66 0.39
C PHE A 20 5.88 -3.66 1.53
N VAL A 21 5.36 -4.11 2.67
CA VAL A 21 5.19 -3.26 3.85
C VAL A 21 6.53 -2.74 4.36
N LEU A 22 7.58 -3.56 4.33
CA LEU A 22 8.93 -3.15 4.72
C LEU A 22 9.49 -2.06 3.79
N ILE A 23 9.34 -2.23 2.47
CA ILE A 23 9.74 -1.21 1.48
C ILE A 23 9.00 0.10 1.73
N ILE A 24 7.68 0.05 1.95
CA ILE A 24 6.88 1.25 2.26
C ILE A 24 7.36 1.90 3.56
N ARG A 25 7.73 1.12 4.57
CA ARG A 25 8.21 1.64 5.85
C ARG A 25 9.60 2.28 5.73
N ILE A 26 10.51 1.68 4.96
CA ILE A 26 11.81 2.27 4.63
C ILE A 26 11.58 3.59 3.88
N TYR A 27 10.71 3.60 2.88
CA TYR A 27 10.34 4.83 2.18
C TYR A 27 9.76 5.90 3.14
N GLN A 28 8.89 5.51 4.07
CA GLN A 28 8.32 6.43 5.06
C GLN A 28 9.39 7.04 6.00
N ILE A 29 10.41 6.28 6.37
CA ILE A 29 11.45 6.74 7.30
C ILE A 29 12.50 7.60 6.59
N PHE A 30 12.96 7.17 5.42
CA PHE A 30 14.07 7.83 4.73
C PHE A 30 13.61 8.94 3.79
N ILE A 31 12.51 8.73 3.06
CA ILE A 31 12.12 9.59 1.94
C ILE A 31 10.98 10.53 2.34
N SER A 32 10.01 10.09 3.14
CA SER A 32 8.89 10.95 3.56
C SER A 32 9.29 12.23 4.32
N PRO A 33 10.34 12.27 5.17
CA PRO A 33 10.73 13.50 5.85
C PRO A 33 11.29 14.55 4.88
N LEU A 34 11.91 14.10 3.78
CA LEU A 34 12.52 14.94 2.77
C LEU A 34 11.48 15.52 1.79
N LEU A 35 10.40 14.79 1.50
CA LEU A 35 9.36 15.25 0.58
C LEU A 35 8.27 16.12 1.22
N GLY A 36 8.09 16.09 2.54
CA GLY A 36 7.02 16.82 3.21
C GLY A 36 5.61 16.28 2.88
N ALA A 37 4.57 17.03 3.24
CA ALA A 37 3.17 16.63 3.09
C ALA A 37 2.62 16.85 1.67
N ASN A 38 3.15 16.12 0.67
CA ASN A 38 2.68 16.21 -0.72
C ASN A 38 1.39 15.40 -1.01
N CYS A 39 0.99 14.54 -0.09
CA CYS A 39 -0.23 13.75 -0.26
C CYS A 39 -1.47 14.63 -0.10
N ARG A 40 -2.28 14.72 -1.16
CA ARG A 40 -3.56 15.46 -1.18
C ARG A 40 -4.72 14.73 -0.50
N TYR A 41 -4.49 13.46 -0.20
CA TYR A 41 -5.47 12.58 0.38
C TYR A 41 -5.10 12.22 1.83
N THR A 42 -6.11 12.02 2.67
CA THR A 42 -5.96 11.52 4.03
C THR A 42 -6.64 10.14 4.15
N PRO A 43 -5.97 9.11 4.69
CA PRO A 43 -4.55 9.04 5.04
C PRO A 43 -3.63 9.16 3.82
N THR A 44 -2.33 9.40 4.05
CA THR A 44 -1.32 9.58 2.98
C THR A 44 -1.23 8.36 2.06
N CYS A 45 -0.75 8.52 0.82
CA CYS A 45 -0.66 7.44 -0.16
C CYS A 45 0.17 6.24 0.34
N SER A 46 1.25 6.49 1.10
CA SER A 46 2.08 5.44 1.69
C SER A 46 1.34 4.69 2.81
N GLN A 47 0.61 5.42 3.66
CA GLN A 47 -0.21 4.83 4.73
C GLN A 47 -1.38 4.02 4.15
N TYR A 48 -2.08 4.58 3.17
CA TYR A 48 -3.14 3.89 2.43
C TYR A 48 -2.61 2.60 1.77
N GLY A 49 -1.43 2.66 1.14
CA GLY A 49 -0.82 1.48 0.52
C GLY A 49 -0.48 0.39 1.52
N LYS A 50 0.08 0.77 2.68
CA LYS A 50 0.37 -0.16 3.77
C LYS A 50 -0.91 -0.83 4.30
N GLU A 51 -1.95 -0.04 4.58
CA GLU A 51 -3.24 -0.57 5.06
C GLU A 51 -3.92 -1.47 4.00
N ALA A 52 -3.88 -1.08 2.73
CA ALA A 52 -4.45 -1.86 1.64
C ALA A 52 -3.73 -3.21 1.48
N ILE A 53 -2.40 -3.24 1.61
CA ILE A 53 -1.61 -4.48 1.56
C ILE A 53 -1.92 -5.39 2.76
N LEU A 54 -2.04 -4.83 3.97
CA LEU A 54 -2.40 -5.59 5.17
C LEU A 54 -3.83 -6.17 5.11
N LYS A 55 -4.78 -5.44 4.50
CA LYS A 55 -6.18 -5.87 4.43
C LYS A 55 -6.48 -6.81 3.27
N TYR A 56 -5.88 -6.59 2.10
CA TYR A 56 -6.19 -7.30 0.86
C TYR A 56 -5.06 -8.18 0.32
N GLY A 57 -3.90 -8.17 0.98
CA GLY A 57 -2.69 -8.84 0.52
C GLY A 57 -1.90 -8.04 -0.52
N PRO A 58 -0.73 -8.53 -0.96
CA PRO A 58 0.24 -7.77 -1.74
C PRO A 58 -0.28 -7.38 -3.13
N PHE A 59 -1.04 -8.25 -3.81
CA PHE A 59 -1.51 -7.98 -5.17
C PHE A 59 -2.68 -6.98 -5.20
N LYS A 60 -3.78 -7.29 -4.48
CA LYS A 60 -4.96 -6.43 -4.47
C LYS A 60 -4.69 -5.14 -3.69
N GLY A 61 -3.97 -5.22 -2.57
CA GLY A 61 -3.53 -4.04 -1.83
C GLY A 61 -2.56 -3.17 -2.62
N GLY A 62 -1.60 -3.77 -3.32
CA GLY A 62 -0.69 -3.06 -4.21
C GLY A 62 -1.41 -2.35 -5.36
N ALA A 63 -2.39 -3.00 -5.99
CA ALA A 63 -3.20 -2.37 -7.04
C ALA A 63 -3.99 -1.15 -6.53
N LEU A 64 -4.56 -1.23 -5.33
CA LEU A 64 -5.23 -0.10 -4.68
C LEU A 64 -4.25 1.03 -4.37
N ALA A 65 -3.06 0.71 -3.86
CA ALA A 65 -2.00 1.66 -3.56
C ALA A 65 -1.55 2.43 -4.82
N VAL A 66 -1.27 1.71 -5.91
CA VAL A 66 -0.84 2.31 -7.19
C VAL A 66 -1.95 3.22 -7.75
N ARG A 67 -3.20 2.74 -7.75
CA ARG A 67 -4.35 3.55 -8.18
C ARG A 67 -4.53 4.82 -7.33
N ARG A 68 -4.15 4.79 -6.06
CA ARG A 68 -4.15 5.96 -5.17
C ARG A 68 -3.07 6.97 -5.58
N ILE A 69 -1.84 6.49 -5.78
CA ILE A 69 -0.70 7.31 -6.20
C ILE A 69 -1.00 8.00 -7.53
N LEU A 70 -1.55 7.27 -8.51
CA LEU A 70 -1.94 7.82 -9.82
C LEU A 70 -3.01 8.90 -9.73
N ARG A 71 -3.87 8.89 -8.70
CA ARG A 71 -4.87 9.94 -8.46
C ARG A 71 -4.34 11.09 -7.61
N CYS A 72 -3.21 10.91 -6.94
CA CYS A 72 -2.60 11.90 -6.06
C CYS A 72 -1.72 12.88 -6.85
N HIS A 73 -2.32 13.64 -7.77
CA HIS A 73 -1.65 14.66 -8.57
C HIS A 73 -2.44 15.98 -8.55
N PRO A 74 -1.87 17.09 -9.06
CA PRO A 74 -2.50 18.40 -8.99
C PRO A 74 -3.89 18.55 -9.63
N TRP A 75 -4.13 17.76 -10.67
CA TRP A 75 -5.40 17.66 -11.39
C TRP A 75 -6.25 16.47 -10.94
N GLY A 76 -5.82 15.78 -9.89
CA GLY A 76 -6.55 14.68 -9.28
C GLY A 76 -7.46 15.16 -8.17
N GLY A 77 -8.04 14.20 -7.43
CA GLY A 77 -8.87 14.52 -6.27
C GLY A 77 -8.05 14.83 -5.02
N HIS A 78 -8.77 15.11 -3.94
CA HIS A 78 -8.24 15.39 -2.61
C HIS A 78 -9.30 14.99 -1.56
N GLY A 79 -8.91 14.94 -0.28
CA GLY A 79 -9.82 14.67 0.84
C GLY A 79 -9.65 13.31 1.50
N HIS A 80 -10.63 12.90 2.30
CA HIS A 80 -10.57 11.67 3.07
C HIS A 80 -11.08 10.47 2.26
N ASP A 81 -10.21 9.50 1.98
CA ASP A 81 -10.61 8.23 1.33
C ASP A 81 -9.79 7.09 1.96
N PRO A 82 -10.32 6.46 3.03
CA PRO A 82 -9.68 5.36 3.73
C PRO A 82 -9.77 4.07 2.92
N VAL A 83 -8.99 3.06 3.30
CA VAL A 83 -9.04 1.76 2.64
C VAL A 83 -10.42 1.12 2.87
N PRO A 84 -11.14 0.70 1.81
CA PRO A 84 -12.45 0.04 1.93
C PRO A 84 -12.34 -1.27 2.68
#